data_AF-A0A1Z9X5Q6-F1
#
_entry.id   AF-A0A1Z9X5Q6-F1
#
_cell.length_a   1.000
_cell.length_b   1.000
_cell.length_c   1.000
_cell.angle_alpha   90.00
_cell.angle_beta   90.00
_cell.angle_gamma   90.00
#
_symmetry.space_group_name_H-M   'P 1'
#
loop_
_entity.id
_entity.type
_entity.pdbx_description
1 polymer ?
#
loop_
_entity_poly.entity_id
_entity_poly.type
_entity_poly.pdbx_seq_one_letter_code
_entity_poly.pdbx_strand_id
1 'polypeptide(L)'
;MQFHFIDTTAVSVKHRRSKTNTSSLDEAIDNATYAVIFAVNTPAVEHSGLSHLAEHMCFRGSLPYPADHELFVANSLLPLSINATTHANATFFYVTTDNEALLSTAVDYLYHGLRCHYYTYSQFETERSGVIFNELQLLERCQRYSKQAAIRIGDTGEQAYRHAGGFTHTINTITFEALIAYKQKWYTDSNIDVFIASPERATFKHCQTIILQHCQSDKYINTPIYPFEKRHHPPLTESTPVFTWWIPACYIADLQCCLLALNDVVHDNAEIIIDDEINHLGQFALRLIPHDPIHCSLDALKQTVVDHLLSVERTIQAKALKFVDSKLPSVVQDAICQYTNRKDQKLGHPSPLKTYLLEPHISTCARFESANAIYFKPHIYCHPSVFAKKHADLLSVSHFPPLPRLLRPIADMSNSVDKFVANDGHWVYEITHVCTNTLIKLLRSAAFWQPRTQGECYAMGVGTHNSKRYVYGAQDVSSYAREIWLDRLFKT
;
A
#
# COMPACT_ATOMS: atom_id res chain seq x y z
N MET A 1 3.56 -21.62 7.91
CA MET A 1 2.98 -21.39 6.58
C MET A 1 1.69 -22.16 6.44
N GLN A 2 0.60 -21.50 6.07
CA GLN A 2 -0.64 -22.17 5.67
C GLN A 2 -0.94 -21.88 4.20
N PHE A 3 -1.48 -22.87 3.49
CA PHE A 3 -1.87 -22.74 2.08
C PHE A 3 -3.40 -22.84 1.95
N HIS A 4 -3.97 -21.95 1.14
CA HIS A 4 -5.41 -21.84 0.95
C HIS A 4 -5.74 -21.84 -0.54
N PHE A 5 -6.62 -22.75 -0.94
CA PHE A 5 -7.08 -22.85 -2.32
C PHE A 5 -8.34 -21.99 -2.50
N ILE A 6 -8.36 -21.17 -3.54
CA ILE A 6 -9.54 -20.40 -3.98
C ILE A 6 -9.90 -20.89 -5.39
N ASP A 7 -11.10 -21.45 -5.53
CA ASP A 7 -11.60 -21.93 -6.83
C ASP A 7 -12.18 -20.76 -7.64
N THR A 8 -11.50 -20.37 -8.72
CA THR A 8 -11.91 -19.23 -9.56
C THR A 8 -13.10 -19.56 -10.45
N THR A 9 -13.43 -20.83 -10.66
CA THR A 9 -14.66 -21.23 -11.39
C THR A 9 -15.92 -20.88 -10.59
N ALA A 10 -15.85 -20.91 -9.26
CA ALA A 10 -16.95 -20.55 -8.39
C ALA A 10 -17.13 -19.02 -8.26
N VAL A 11 -16.06 -18.24 -8.40
CA VAL A 11 -16.05 -16.77 -8.28
C VAL A 11 -16.68 -16.10 -9.52
N SER A 12 -16.38 -16.63 -10.71
CA SER A 12 -16.91 -16.15 -11.99
C SER A 12 -18.43 -16.36 -12.13
N VAL A 13 -19.00 -17.40 -11.49
CA VAL A 13 -20.46 -17.64 -11.45
C VAL A 13 -21.20 -16.61 -10.58
N LYS A 14 -20.59 -16.14 -9.48
CA LYS A 14 -21.21 -15.13 -8.60
C LYS A 14 -21.24 -13.73 -9.22
N HIS A 15 -20.16 -13.33 -9.92
CA HIS A 15 -20.06 -11.99 -10.52
C HIS A 15 -20.98 -11.81 -11.72
N ARG A 16 -21.31 -12.88 -12.45
CA ARG A 16 -22.22 -12.84 -13.60
C ARG A 16 -23.67 -12.48 -13.25
N ARG A 17 -24.08 -12.62 -11.98
CA ARG A 17 -25.44 -12.28 -11.51
C ARG A 17 -25.60 -10.84 -11.00
N SER A 18 -24.51 -10.07 -10.90
CA SER A 18 -24.49 -8.77 -10.18
C SER A 18 -24.22 -7.54 -11.07
N LYS A 19 -23.70 -7.70 -12.28
CA LYS A 19 -23.21 -6.55 -13.08
C LYS A 19 -24.23 -6.07 -14.12
N THR A 20 -24.96 -5.00 -13.81
CA THR A 20 -25.44 -4.02 -14.80
C THR A 20 -24.67 -2.71 -14.59
N ASN A 21 -23.89 -2.32 -15.60
CA ASN A 21 -23.13 -1.06 -15.75
C ASN A 21 -21.91 -0.85 -14.82
N THR A 22 -20.77 -1.43 -15.19
CA THR A 22 -19.42 -0.95 -14.83
C THR A 22 -18.53 -0.91 -16.07
N SER A 23 -17.57 0.02 -16.12
CA SER A 23 -16.73 0.31 -17.30
C SER A 23 -15.72 -0.80 -17.60
N SER A 24 -15.33 -0.91 -18.88
CA SER A 24 -14.52 -2.00 -19.46
C SER A 24 -13.08 -2.16 -18.92
N LEU A 25 -12.63 -1.29 -18.00
CA LEU A 25 -11.24 -1.24 -17.54
C LEU A 25 -11.04 -2.00 -16.21
N ASP A 26 -12.02 -1.90 -15.30
CA ASP A 26 -12.01 -2.68 -14.06
C ASP A 26 -12.24 -4.17 -14.37
N GLU A 27 -12.82 -4.49 -15.52
CA GLU A 27 -13.08 -5.86 -15.97
C GLU A 27 -11.79 -6.65 -16.30
N ALA A 28 -10.72 -6.03 -16.81
CA ALA A 28 -9.54 -6.78 -17.23
C ALA A 28 -8.68 -7.28 -16.05
N ILE A 29 -8.57 -6.49 -14.97
CA ILE A 29 -7.82 -6.86 -13.76
C ILE A 29 -8.59 -7.90 -12.93
N ASP A 30 -9.91 -7.83 -12.96
CA ASP A 30 -10.81 -8.68 -12.18
C ASP A 30 -10.99 -10.09 -12.75
N ASN A 31 -10.53 -10.33 -13.99
CA ASN A 31 -10.76 -11.55 -14.75
C ASN A 31 -9.54 -12.49 -14.88
N ALA A 32 -8.44 -12.22 -14.18
CA ALA A 32 -7.25 -13.06 -14.25
C ALA A 32 -7.56 -14.50 -13.79
N THR A 33 -7.12 -15.47 -14.60
CA THR A 33 -7.35 -16.90 -14.38
C THR A 33 -6.63 -17.38 -13.11
N TYR A 34 -5.43 -16.85 -12.86
CA TYR A 34 -4.58 -17.22 -11.75
C TYR A 34 -4.23 -16.02 -10.88
N ALA A 35 -4.25 -16.24 -9.56
CA ALA A 35 -3.69 -15.30 -8.61
C ALA A 35 -2.99 -16.03 -7.46
N VAL A 36 -1.90 -15.47 -6.96
CA VAL A 36 -1.28 -15.89 -5.70
C VAL A 36 -1.11 -14.67 -4.80
N ILE A 37 -1.52 -14.80 -3.54
CA ILE A 37 -1.46 -13.76 -2.53
C ILE A 37 -0.70 -14.31 -1.32
N PHE A 38 0.42 -13.70 -0.98
CA PHE A 38 1.13 -13.91 0.26
C PHE A 38 0.63 -12.89 1.29
N ALA A 39 0.06 -13.36 2.39
CA ALA A 39 -0.35 -12.54 3.52
C ALA A 39 0.67 -12.70 4.65
N VAL A 40 1.41 -11.63 4.94
CA VAL A 40 2.46 -11.63 5.97
C VAL A 40 1.97 -10.81 7.15
N ASN A 41 2.03 -11.36 8.35
CA ASN A 41 1.69 -10.61 9.57
C ASN A 41 2.83 -9.64 9.92
N THR A 42 2.63 -8.37 9.62
CA THR A 42 3.63 -7.28 9.68
C THR A 42 3.10 -6.17 10.58
N PRO A 43 3.07 -6.37 11.91
CA PRO A 43 2.55 -5.37 12.82
C PRO A 43 3.34 -4.06 12.72
N ALA A 44 2.61 -2.96 12.59
CA ALA A 44 3.13 -1.62 12.77
C ALA A 44 3.40 -1.40 14.26
N VAL A 45 4.67 -1.27 14.60
CA VAL A 45 5.10 -1.08 16.01
C VAL A 45 4.93 0.38 16.44
N GLU A 46 5.00 1.31 15.48
CA GLU A 46 4.99 2.76 15.67
C GLU A 46 4.57 3.46 14.36
N HIS A 47 4.68 4.80 14.30
CA HIS A 47 4.39 5.60 13.11
C HIS A 47 5.62 5.80 12.20
N SER A 48 6.66 4.96 12.29
CA SER A 48 7.90 5.16 11.52
C SER A 48 7.77 4.81 10.05
N GLY A 49 6.85 3.92 9.68
CA GLY A 49 6.79 3.37 8.31
C GLY A 49 7.70 2.16 8.09
N LEU A 50 8.18 1.52 9.16
CA LEU A 50 9.08 0.35 9.06
C LEU A 50 8.48 -0.84 8.31
N SER A 51 7.18 -1.12 8.51
CA SER A 51 6.49 -2.19 7.77
C SER A 51 6.35 -1.85 6.29
N HIS A 52 6.04 -0.59 5.97
CA HIS A 52 5.98 -0.08 4.60
C HIS A 52 7.35 -0.11 3.90
N LEU A 53 8.43 0.29 4.59
CA LEU A 53 9.78 0.11 4.04
C LEU A 53 10.11 -1.37 3.83
N ALA A 54 9.77 -2.25 4.77
CA ALA A 54 9.99 -3.69 4.62
C ALA A 54 9.21 -4.29 3.43
N GLU A 55 8.04 -3.74 3.08
CA GLU A 55 7.30 -4.08 1.86
C GLU A 55 8.12 -3.73 0.62
N HIS A 56 8.52 -2.45 0.48
CA HIS A 56 9.31 -1.99 -0.67
C HIS A 56 10.56 -2.83 -0.89
N MET A 57 11.26 -3.13 0.20
CA MET A 57 12.51 -3.89 0.15
C MET A 57 12.32 -5.34 -0.35
N CYS A 58 11.11 -5.91 -0.29
CA CYS A 58 10.83 -7.22 -0.91
C CYS A 58 11.00 -7.21 -2.43
N PHE A 59 10.89 -6.04 -3.06
CA PHE A 59 11.07 -5.88 -4.51
C PHE A 59 12.49 -5.45 -4.89
N ARG A 60 13.38 -5.20 -3.92
CA ARG A 60 14.74 -4.68 -4.12
C ARG A 60 15.78 -5.79 -4.14
N GLY A 61 15.72 -6.58 -5.20
CA GLY A 61 16.68 -7.63 -5.48
C GLY A 61 16.67 -8.78 -4.46
N SER A 62 16.87 -9.99 -4.95
CA SER A 62 17.16 -11.16 -4.13
C SER A 62 18.24 -11.99 -4.81
N LEU A 63 18.78 -13.01 -4.15
CA LEU A 63 19.86 -13.81 -4.72
C LEU A 63 19.50 -14.40 -6.11
N PRO A 64 18.30 -14.97 -6.34
CA PRO A 64 17.94 -15.48 -7.67
C PRO A 64 17.47 -14.38 -8.64
N TYR A 65 17.03 -13.24 -8.11
CA TYR A 65 16.49 -12.09 -8.87
C TYR A 65 17.24 -10.81 -8.48
N PRO A 66 18.52 -10.65 -8.85
CA PRO A 66 19.38 -9.60 -8.30
C PRO A 66 19.12 -8.19 -8.88
N ALA A 67 18.28 -8.08 -9.91
CA ALA A 67 17.96 -6.80 -10.51
C ALA A 67 16.93 -6.03 -9.65
N ASP A 68 17.27 -4.79 -9.32
CA ASP A 68 16.43 -3.86 -8.56
C ASP A 68 15.17 -3.40 -9.31
N HIS A 69 15.10 -3.70 -10.61
CA HIS A 69 14.03 -3.29 -11.50
C HIS A 69 13.19 -4.45 -12.04
N GLU A 70 13.28 -5.66 -11.46
CA GLU A 70 12.48 -6.82 -11.90
C GLU A 70 10.98 -6.52 -11.92
N LEU A 71 10.46 -5.96 -10.82
CA LEU A 71 9.05 -5.60 -10.68
C LEU A 71 8.59 -4.71 -11.83
N PHE A 72 9.39 -3.68 -12.15
CA PHE A 72 9.05 -2.69 -13.16
C PHE A 72 9.09 -3.27 -14.57
N VAL A 73 10.08 -4.11 -14.87
CA VAL A 73 10.17 -4.82 -16.15
C VAL A 73 8.96 -5.73 -16.33
N ALA A 74 8.64 -6.53 -15.31
CA ALA A 74 7.56 -7.50 -15.37
C ALA A 74 6.21 -6.82 -15.60
N ASN A 75 5.87 -5.82 -14.78
CA ASN A 75 4.61 -5.07 -14.89
C ASN A 75 4.51 -4.21 -16.16
N SER A 76 5.64 -3.90 -16.82
CA SER A 76 5.63 -3.05 -18.03
C SER A 76 5.52 -3.85 -19.33
N LEU A 77 6.08 -5.07 -19.38
CA LEU A 77 6.28 -5.80 -20.65
C LEU A 77 5.60 -7.15 -20.72
N LEU A 78 5.17 -7.72 -19.59
CA LEU A 78 4.58 -9.05 -19.52
C LEU A 78 3.08 -8.96 -19.17
N PRO A 79 2.26 -9.91 -19.62
CA PRO A 79 0.83 -10.00 -19.28
C PRO A 79 0.63 -10.53 -17.84
N LEU A 80 1.13 -9.79 -16.86
CA LEU A 80 0.96 -10.05 -15.44
C LEU A 80 0.85 -8.73 -14.67
N SER A 81 0.33 -8.79 -13.46
CA SER A 81 0.39 -7.68 -12.50
C SER A 81 0.86 -8.19 -11.15
N ILE A 82 2.05 -7.74 -10.73
CA ILE A 82 2.62 -7.94 -9.40
C ILE A 82 2.49 -6.63 -8.61
N ASN A 83 2.00 -6.70 -7.39
CA ASN A 83 1.91 -5.52 -6.52
C ASN A 83 1.84 -5.93 -5.04
N ALA A 84 1.85 -4.94 -4.15
CA ALA A 84 1.64 -5.15 -2.72
C ALA A 84 0.76 -4.07 -2.10
N THR A 85 0.31 -4.33 -0.87
CA THR A 85 -0.38 -3.35 -0.03
C THR A 85 -0.11 -3.66 1.44
N THR A 86 0.21 -2.62 2.22
CA THR A 86 0.46 -2.71 3.66
C THR A 86 -0.66 -2.08 4.47
N HIS A 87 -1.15 -2.83 5.46
CA HIS A 87 -2.07 -2.39 6.49
C HIS A 87 -1.41 -2.49 7.87
N ALA A 88 -2.10 -2.01 8.92
CA ALA A 88 -1.60 -1.97 10.30
C ALA A 88 -0.94 -3.25 10.80
N ASN A 89 -1.52 -4.41 10.44
CA ASN A 89 -1.16 -5.71 11.01
C ASN A 89 -0.70 -6.73 9.96
N ALA A 90 -0.80 -6.40 8.68
CA ALA A 90 -0.47 -7.32 7.61
C ALA A 90 -0.10 -6.61 6.31
N THR A 91 0.80 -7.23 5.57
CA THR A 91 1.20 -6.83 4.23
C THR A 91 0.85 -7.96 3.27
N PHE A 92 0.22 -7.61 2.16
CA PHE A 92 -0.21 -8.54 1.13
C PHE A 92 0.61 -8.31 -0.13
N PHE A 93 1.27 -9.36 -0.62
CA PHE A 93 2.00 -9.35 -1.89
C PHE A 93 1.29 -10.28 -2.84
N TYR A 94 1.04 -9.85 -4.06
CA TYR A 94 0.26 -10.65 -4.98
C TYR A 94 0.73 -10.56 -6.41
N VAL A 95 0.41 -11.61 -7.16
CA VAL A 95 0.47 -11.66 -8.61
C VAL A 95 -0.88 -12.09 -9.17
N THR A 96 -1.25 -11.50 -10.30
CA THR A 96 -2.37 -11.93 -11.15
C THR A 96 -1.88 -12.11 -12.59
N THR A 97 -2.31 -13.18 -13.28
CA THR A 97 -1.98 -13.45 -14.69
C THR A 97 -2.88 -14.54 -15.27
N ASP A 98 -2.95 -14.63 -16.60
CA ASP A 98 -3.55 -15.74 -17.35
C ASP A 98 -2.51 -16.77 -17.84
N ASN A 99 -1.22 -16.55 -17.54
CA ASN A 99 -0.13 -17.41 -18.01
C ASN A 99 0.52 -18.18 -16.84
N GLU A 100 0.43 -19.50 -16.87
CA GLU A 100 0.94 -20.36 -15.78
C GLU A 100 2.47 -20.31 -15.65
N ALA A 101 3.23 -20.17 -16.73
CA ALA A 101 4.70 -20.07 -16.66
C ALA A 101 5.16 -18.74 -16.03
N LEU A 102 4.42 -17.65 -16.30
CA LEU A 102 4.60 -16.36 -15.62
C LEU A 102 4.22 -16.47 -14.15
N LEU A 103 3.11 -17.14 -13.83
CA LEU A 103 2.67 -17.37 -12.46
C LEU A 103 3.78 -18.06 -11.65
N SER A 104 4.33 -19.17 -12.15
CA SER A 104 5.41 -19.90 -11.47
C SER A 104 6.63 -19.02 -11.21
N THR A 105 7.01 -18.17 -12.17
CA THR A 105 8.16 -17.26 -12.00
C THR A 105 7.86 -16.13 -11.02
N ALA A 106 6.64 -15.61 -11.02
CA ALA A 106 6.24 -14.56 -10.09
C ALA A 106 6.07 -15.06 -8.64
N VAL A 107 5.57 -16.29 -8.46
CA VAL A 107 5.51 -16.95 -7.15
C VAL A 107 6.91 -17.12 -6.57
N ASP A 108 7.84 -17.60 -7.40
CA ASP A 108 9.25 -17.76 -7.02
C ASP A 108 9.92 -16.43 -6.69
N TYR A 109 9.74 -15.41 -7.54
CA TYR A 109 10.24 -14.04 -7.31
C TYR A 109 9.72 -13.43 -6.00
N LEU A 110 8.41 -13.46 -5.78
CA LEU A 110 7.78 -12.91 -4.58
C LEU A 110 8.29 -13.62 -3.33
N TYR A 111 8.30 -14.96 -3.33
CA TYR A 111 8.76 -15.72 -2.17
C TYR A 111 10.24 -15.43 -1.83
N HIS A 112 11.11 -15.34 -2.83
CA HIS A 112 12.51 -14.97 -2.61
C HIS A 112 12.69 -13.52 -2.12
N GLY A 113 11.85 -12.58 -2.58
CA GLY A 113 11.81 -11.22 -2.07
C GLY A 113 11.36 -11.15 -0.60
N LEU A 114 10.31 -11.89 -0.24
CA LEU A 114 9.82 -12.00 1.14
C LEU A 114 10.92 -12.48 2.08
N ARG A 115 11.66 -13.51 1.68
CA ARG A 115 12.74 -14.13 2.48
C ARG A 115 14.10 -13.43 2.35
N CYS A 116 14.18 -12.31 1.63
CA CYS A 116 15.42 -11.56 1.49
C CYS A 116 15.70 -10.73 2.76
N HIS A 117 16.92 -10.87 3.30
CA HIS A 117 17.43 -10.07 4.43
C HIS A 117 18.80 -9.46 4.11
N TYR A 118 19.25 -9.58 2.87
CA TYR A 118 20.57 -9.15 2.43
C TYR A 118 20.41 -8.01 1.45
N TYR A 119 20.47 -6.79 1.97
CA TYR A 119 20.39 -5.57 1.18
C TYR A 119 21.70 -4.82 1.29
N THR A 120 21.97 -3.99 0.30
CA THR A 120 22.99 -2.96 0.42
C THR A 120 22.43 -1.77 1.19
N TYR A 121 23.29 -1.07 1.91
CA TYR A 121 22.90 0.17 2.59
C TYR A 121 22.36 1.22 1.59
N SER A 122 22.87 1.24 0.35
CA SER A 122 22.39 2.12 -0.71
C SER A 122 20.95 1.85 -1.12
N GLN A 123 20.53 0.58 -1.23
CA GLN A 123 19.13 0.23 -1.55
C GLN A 123 18.19 0.70 -0.43
N PHE A 124 18.59 0.46 0.83
CA PHE A 124 17.87 0.92 2.01
C PHE A 124 17.67 2.43 2.02
N GLU A 125 18.76 3.21 1.88
CA GLU A 125 18.69 4.67 1.88
C GLU A 125 17.84 5.21 0.72
N THR A 126 17.96 4.60 -0.45
CA THR A 126 17.22 5.03 -1.64
C THR A 126 15.71 4.85 -1.47
N GLU A 127 15.26 3.69 -0.98
CA GLU A 127 13.84 3.46 -0.75
C GLU A 127 13.32 4.29 0.42
N ARG A 128 14.08 4.39 1.53
CA ARG A 128 13.66 5.11 2.75
C ARG A 128 13.60 6.63 2.54
N SER A 129 14.68 7.23 2.05
CA SER A 129 14.89 8.69 2.02
C SER A 129 14.51 9.30 0.67
N GLY A 130 14.39 8.50 -0.39
CA GLY A 130 13.98 8.94 -1.71
C GLY A 130 12.56 8.52 -2.03
N VAL A 131 12.35 7.24 -2.30
CA VAL A 131 11.08 6.72 -2.85
C VAL A 131 9.89 6.93 -1.89
N ILE A 132 9.95 6.31 -0.70
CA ILE A 132 8.86 6.35 0.28
C ILE A 132 8.71 7.76 0.82
N PHE A 133 9.81 8.48 0.99
CA PHE A 133 9.77 9.88 1.36
C PHE A 133 8.95 10.72 0.37
N ASN A 134 9.20 10.57 -0.93
CA ASN A 134 8.47 11.29 -1.99
C ASN A 134 6.99 10.87 -2.07
N GLU A 135 6.68 9.61 -1.78
CA GLU A 135 5.30 9.15 -1.62
C GLU A 135 4.58 9.83 -0.46
N LEU A 136 5.20 9.80 0.72
CA LEU A 136 4.64 10.38 1.93
C LEU A 136 4.46 11.89 1.79
N GLN A 137 5.39 12.57 1.11
CA GLN A 137 5.27 13.99 0.81
C GLN A 137 4.04 14.29 -0.06
N LEU A 138 3.73 13.44 -1.05
CA LEU A 138 2.51 13.58 -1.85
C LEU A 138 1.25 13.43 -1.00
N LEU A 139 1.23 12.44 -0.10
CA LEU A 139 0.10 12.21 0.80
C LEU A 139 -0.09 13.38 1.77
N GLU A 140 0.99 13.89 2.36
CA GLU A 140 0.97 14.99 3.34
C GLU A 140 0.51 16.32 2.75
N ARG A 141 0.61 16.52 1.43
CA ARG A 141 0.00 17.69 0.74
C ARG A 141 -1.53 17.62 0.68
N CYS A 142 -2.13 16.43 0.86
CA CYS A 142 -3.57 16.29 0.93
C CYS A 142 -4.08 16.74 2.31
N GLN A 143 -4.90 17.79 2.35
CA GLN A 143 -5.41 18.37 3.60
C GLN A 143 -6.09 17.34 4.51
N ARG A 144 -6.88 16.42 3.94
CA ARG A 144 -7.55 15.35 4.69
C ARG A 144 -6.53 14.42 5.35
N TYR A 145 -5.49 14.01 4.61
CA TYR A 145 -4.46 13.11 5.13
C TYR A 145 -3.61 13.80 6.21
N SER A 146 -3.19 15.04 5.97
CA SER A 146 -2.43 15.84 6.94
C SER A 146 -3.16 16.00 8.27
N LYS A 147 -4.46 16.26 8.23
CA LYS A 147 -5.29 16.32 9.45
C LYS A 147 -5.35 14.97 10.19
N GLN A 148 -5.54 13.86 9.48
CA GLN A 148 -5.53 12.53 10.11
C GLN A 148 -4.16 12.20 10.69
N ALA A 149 -3.07 12.54 9.99
CA ALA A 149 -1.71 12.36 10.46
C ALA A 149 -1.49 13.10 11.79
N ALA A 150 -1.89 14.38 11.87
CA ALA A 150 -1.78 15.19 13.08
C ALA A 150 -2.48 14.56 14.29
N ILE A 151 -3.68 14.01 14.07
CA ILE A 151 -4.43 13.28 15.10
C ILE A 151 -3.72 12.00 15.51
N ARG A 152 -3.28 11.18 14.53
CA ARG A 152 -2.58 9.91 14.79
C ARG A 152 -1.28 10.11 15.56
N ILE A 153 -0.55 11.19 15.30
CA ILE A 153 0.70 11.53 15.99
C ILE A 153 0.43 11.96 17.44
N GLY A 154 -0.64 12.73 17.67
CA GLY A 154 -1.01 13.17 19.03
C GLY A 154 -1.70 12.09 19.87
N ASP A 155 -2.18 11.02 19.24
CA ASP A 155 -2.79 9.86 19.90
C ASP A 155 -1.73 8.87 20.40
N THR A 156 -1.28 9.07 21.64
CA THR A 156 -0.26 8.23 22.28
C THR A 156 -0.85 7.11 23.15
N GLY A 157 -2.18 6.96 23.14
CA GLY A 157 -2.90 5.96 23.92
C GLY A 157 -2.48 4.52 23.61
N GLU A 158 -2.73 3.60 24.55
CA GLU A 158 -2.41 2.19 24.36
C GLU A 158 -3.16 1.59 23.18
N GLN A 159 -4.43 1.96 22.99
CA GLN A 159 -5.30 1.53 21.89
C GLN A 159 -5.00 2.25 20.56
N ALA A 160 -4.09 3.22 20.54
CA ALA A 160 -3.84 4.03 19.34
C ALA A 160 -3.44 3.17 18.14
N TYR A 161 -4.02 3.50 16.98
CA TYR A 161 -3.60 2.95 15.69
C TYR A 161 -2.15 3.37 15.41
N ARG A 162 -1.30 2.40 15.07
CA ARG A 162 0.08 2.64 14.65
C ARG A 162 0.13 2.68 13.14
N HIS A 163 0.53 3.83 12.60
CA HIS A 163 0.45 4.06 11.16
C HIS A 163 1.54 3.31 10.41
N ALA A 164 1.12 2.30 9.64
CA ALA A 164 2.03 1.42 8.91
C ALA A 164 2.81 2.12 7.79
N GLY A 165 2.23 3.16 7.17
CA GLY A 165 2.83 3.90 6.05
C GLY A 165 3.99 4.81 6.47
N GLY A 166 3.96 5.33 7.70
CA GLY A 166 4.91 6.31 8.21
C GLY A 166 4.57 7.77 7.85
N PHE A 167 5.44 8.69 8.28
CA PHE A 167 5.37 10.11 7.96
C PHE A 167 6.75 10.61 7.53
N THR A 168 6.83 11.72 6.79
CA THR A 168 8.12 12.25 6.31
C THR A 168 9.10 12.56 7.45
N HIS A 169 8.59 12.99 8.61
CA HIS A 169 9.41 13.29 9.80
C HIS A 169 9.82 12.06 10.61
N THR A 170 9.17 10.90 10.41
CA THR A 170 9.47 9.65 11.13
C THR A 170 10.19 8.63 10.27
N ILE A 171 9.98 8.60 8.95
CA ILE A 171 10.63 7.62 8.06
C ILE A 171 12.16 7.69 8.13
N ASN A 172 12.69 8.89 8.40
CA ASN A 172 14.13 9.11 8.55
C ASN A 172 14.74 8.59 9.86
N THR A 173 13.93 8.10 10.79
CA THR A 173 14.42 7.51 12.04
C THR A 173 14.69 6.03 11.92
N ILE A 174 14.18 5.36 10.88
CA ILE A 174 14.42 3.94 10.67
C ILE A 174 15.90 3.71 10.39
N THR A 175 16.51 2.75 11.11
CA THR A 175 17.89 2.31 10.87
C THR A 175 17.92 1.07 9.97
N PHE A 176 19.08 0.82 9.36
CA PHE A 176 19.26 -0.35 8.51
C PHE A 176 19.10 -1.65 9.31
N GLU A 177 19.66 -1.68 10.52
CA GLU A 177 19.58 -2.81 11.45
C GLU A 177 18.14 -3.09 11.88
N ALA A 178 17.33 -2.05 12.09
CA ALA A 178 15.92 -2.19 12.41
C ALA A 178 15.12 -2.86 11.28
N LEU A 179 15.37 -2.47 10.03
CA LEU A 179 14.79 -3.13 8.86
C LEU A 179 15.16 -4.63 8.82
N ILE A 180 16.44 -4.95 8.99
CA ILE A 180 16.90 -6.34 8.98
C ILE A 180 16.25 -7.15 10.11
N ALA A 181 16.27 -6.63 11.34
CA ALA A 181 15.66 -7.28 12.50
C ALA A 181 14.14 -7.47 12.32
N TYR A 182 13.46 -6.47 11.75
CA TYR A 182 12.03 -6.55 11.46
C TYR A 182 11.72 -7.67 10.45
N LYS A 183 12.47 -7.75 9.34
CA LYS A 183 12.29 -8.83 8.36
C LYS A 183 12.60 -10.19 8.94
N GLN A 184 13.71 -10.34 9.67
CA GLN A 184 14.07 -11.61 10.31
C GLN A 184 12.99 -12.11 11.28
N LYS A 185 12.29 -11.20 11.98
CA LYS A 185 11.23 -11.56 12.92
C LYS A 185 9.93 -11.94 12.22
N TRP A 186 9.49 -11.13 11.25
CA TRP A 186 8.12 -11.21 10.72
C TRP A 186 8.01 -11.87 9.35
N TYR A 187 9.06 -11.90 8.55
CA TYR A 187 9.02 -12.50 7.20
C TYR A 187 9.47 -13.97 7.22
N THR A 188 9.05 -14.73 8.23
CA THR A 188 9.37 -16.16 8.42
C THR A 188 8.33 -17.06 7.78
N ASP A 189 8.69 -18.31 7.46
CA ASP A 189 7.75 -19.23 6.81
C ASP A 189 6.54 -19.52 7.71
N SER A 190 6.74 -19.55 9.02
CA SER A 190 5.66 -19.72 10.00
C SER A 190 4.65 -18.57 10.03
N ASN A 191 5.03 -17.36 9.59
CA ASN A 191 4.24 -16.13 9.67
C ASN A 191 3.66 -15.66 8.33
N ILE A 192 3.82 -16.47 7.27
CA ILE A 192 3.28 -16.24 5.92
C ILE A 192 2.12 -17.21 5.67
N ASP A 193 0.95 -16.67 5.31
CA ASP A 193 -0.15 -17.44 4.73
C ASP A 193 -0.19 -17.22 3.22
N VAL A 194 -0.52 -18.26 2.45
CA VAL A 194 -0.52 -18.22 0.99
C VAL A 194 -1.89 -18.61 0.46
N PHE A 195 -2.53 -17.70 -0.26
CA PHE A 195 -3.77 -17.94 -0.98
C PHE A 195 -3.45 -18.12 -2.45
N ILE A 196 -3.89 -19.22 -3.04
CA ILE A 196 -3.66 -19.55 -4.44
C ILE A 196 -5.02 -19.75 -5.09
N ALA A 197 -5.35 -18.82 -5.98
CA ALA A 197 -6.56 -18.83 -6.78
C ALA A 197 -6.27 -19.39 -8.17
N SER A 198 -6.97 -20.45 -8.53
CA SER A 198 -6.85 -21.10 -9.84
C SER A 198 -8.08 -21.96 -10.12
N PRO A 199 -8.38 -22.26 -11.40
CA PRO A 199 -9.47 -23.17 -11.76
C PRO A 199 -9.13 -24.63 -11.42
N GLU A 200 -7.83 -24.97 -11.36
CA GLU A 200 -7.36 -26.33 -11.22
C GLU A 200 -6.53 -26.55 -9.95
N ARG A 201 -6.78 -27.66 -9.24
CA ARG A 201 -5.96 -28.05 -8.08
C ARG A 201 -4.52 -28.40 -8.45
N ALA A 202 -4.24 -28.71 -9.71
CA ALA A 202 -2.88 -28.98 -10.19
C ALA A 202 -1.98 -27.74 -10.07
N THR A 203 -2.45 -26.58 -10.55
CA THR A 203 -1.75 -25.30 -10.41
C THR A 203 -1.56 -24.92 -8.94
N PHE A 204 -2.58 -25.11 -8.10
CA PHE A 204 -2.44 -24.96 -6.64
C PHE A 204 -1.26 -25.78 -6.07
N LYS A 205 -1.17 -27.06 -6.46
CA LYS A 205 -0.10 -27.94 -6.01
C LYS A 205 1.26 -27.54 -6.57
N HIS A 206 1.30 -27.10 -7.82
CA HIS A 206 2.53 -26.63 -8.44
C HIS A 206 3.12 -25.40 -7.72
N CYS A 207 2.31 -24.36 -7.47
CA CYS A 207 2.73 -23.18 -6.72
C CYS A 207 3.15 -23.54 -5.29
N GLN A 208 2.41 -24.43 -4.62
CA GLN A 208 2.78 -24.93 -3.30
C GLN A 208 4.15 -25.63 -3.33
N THR A 209 4.44 -26.45 -4.35
CA THR A 209 5.74 -27.12 -4.50
C THR A 209 6.88 -26.13 -4.70
N ILE A 210 6.72 -25.10 -5.54
CA ILE A 210 7.73 -24.04 -5.76
C ILE A 210 8.14 -23.42 -4.41
N ILE A 211 7.15 -23.02 -3.61
CA ILE A 211 7.40 -22.37 -2.31
C ILE A 211 8.08 -23.34 -1.35
N LEU A 212 7.55 -24.56 -1.21
CA LEU A 212 8.06 -25.55 -0.26
C LEU A 212 9.48 -26.05 -0.58
N GLN A 213 9.93 -25.98 -1.83
CA GLN A 213 11.31 -26.31 -2.22
C GLN A 213 12.33 -25.32 -1.64
N HIS A 214 11.91 -24.10 -1.34
CA HIS A 214 12.77 -23.02 -0.85
C HIS A 214 12.54 -22.68 0.62
N CYS A 215 11.52 -23.27 1.27
CA CYS A 215 11.31 -23.16 2.70
C CYS A 215 12.57 -23.60 3.48
N GLN A 216 12.97 -22.78 4.44
CA GLN A 216 14.11 -23.07 5.30
C GLN A 216 13.59 -23.40 6.70
N SER A 217 14.29 -24.29 7.42
CA SER A 217 14.02 -24.45 8.84
C SER A 217 14.37 -23.14 9.55
N ASP A 218 13.38 -22.37 9.98
CA ASP A 218 13.58 -21.12 10.71
C ASP A 218 14.34 -21.42 12.01
N LYS A 219 15.67 -21.18 12.03
CA LYS A 219 16.41 -21.04 13.27
C LYS A 219 16.05 -19.68 13.84
N TYR A 220 15.08 -19.65 14.75
CA TYR A 220 14.69 -18.46 15.49
C TYR A 220 15.95 -17.79 16.08
N ILE A 221 16.35 -16.65 15.52
CA ILE A 221 17.25 -15.74 16.21
C ILE A 221 16.32 -14.82 16.99
N ASN A 222 16.29 -14.99 18.30
CA ASN A 222 15.56 -14.10 19.19
C ASN A 222 16.34 -12.78 19.32
N THR A 223 16.47 -12.04 18.22
CA THR A 223 17.05 -10.71 18.23
C THR A 223 16.00 -9.79 18.86
N PRO A 224 16.32 -9.07 19.96
CA PRO A 224 15.44 -8.03 20.44
C PRO A 224 15.20 -7.08 19.28
N ILE A 225 13.93 -6.83 18.93
CA ILE A 225 13.63 -5.57 18.25
C ILE A 225 14.05 -4.52 19.27
N TYR A 226 15.13 -3.79 18.97
CA TYR A 226 15.53 -2.67 19.80
C TYR A 226 14.27 -1.83 19.99
N PRO A 227 13.82 -1.60 21.24
CA PRO A 227 12.73 -0.67 21.45
C PRO A 227 13.22 0.64 20.87
N PHE A 228 12.63 1.07 19.76
CA PHE A 228 12.76 2.45 19.34
C PHE A 228 12.26 3.26 20.52
N GLU A 229 13.13 4.13 21.05
CA GLU A 229 12.72 5.06 22.08
C GLU A 229 11.47 5.76 21.56
N LYS A 230 10.35 5.62 22.29
CA LYS A 230 9.14 6.40 22.03
C LYS A 230 9.59 7.86 22.05
N ARG A 231 9.77 8.46 20.88
CA ARG A 231 9.98 9.90 20.82
C ARG A 231 8.65 10.53 21.14
N HIS A 232 8.51 10.91 22.40
CA HIS A 232 7.46 11.80 22.82
C HIS A 232 7.70 13.12 22.10
N HIS A 233 6.87 13.42 21.10
CA HIS A 233 6.70 14.79 20.66
C HIS A 233 5.86 15.45 21.76
N PRO A 234 6.44 16.31 22.62
CA PRO A 234 5.66 16.95 23.67
C PRO A 234 4.50 17.70 23.01
N PRO A 235 3.26 17.56 23.51
CA PRO A 235 2.17 18.40 23.06
C PRO A 235 2.58 19.85 23.26
N LEU A 236 2.53 20.65 22.19
CA LEU A 236 2.57 22.10 22.34
C LEU A 236 1.34 22.52 23.16
N THR A 237 1.49 23.57 23.95
CA THR A 237 0.50 24.10 24.91
C THR A 237 -0.82 24.59 24.29
N GLU A 238 -0.98 24.51 22.96
CA GLU A 238 -2.16 24.91 22.18
C GLU A 238 -2.60 23.80 21.20
N SER A 239 -2.82 22.58 21.69
CA SER A 239 -3.30 21.48 20.84
C SER A 239 -4.80 21.24 21.05
N THR A 240 -5.56 21.22 19.95
CA THR A 240 -7.00 20.93 19.97
C THR A 240 -7.23 19.53 20.56
N PRO A 241 -8.09 19.38 21.58
CA PRO A 241 -8.39 18.06 22.14
C PRO A 241 -9.14 17.20 21.13
N VAL A 242 -8.89 15.90 21.17
CA VAL A 242 -9.56 14.89 20.36
C VAL A 242 -10.15 13.85 21.29
N PHE A 243 -11.46 13.63 21.21
CA PHE A 243 -12.17 12.62 21.98
C PHE A 243 -12.38 11.39 21.10
N THR A 244 -11.84 10.23 21.51
CA THR A 244 -11.82 9.02 20.70
C THR A 244 -12.53 7.87 21.41
N TRP A 245 -13.53 7.29 20.75
CA TRP A 245 -14.08 5.99 21.13
C TRP A 245 -13.48 4.91 20.22
N TRP A 246 -12.82 3.92 20.83
CA TRP A 246 -12.28 2.76 20.13
C TRP A 246 -13.33 1.67 20.05
N ILE A 247 -13.85 1.44 18.84
CA ILE A 247 -15.01 0.58 18.60
C ILE A 247 -14.56 -0.62 17.74
N PRO A 248 -15.02 -1.85 18.03
CA PRO A 248 -14.70 -3.01 17.20
C PRO A 248 -15.05 -2.79 15.72
N ALA A 249 -14.15 -3.22 14.83
CA ALA A 249 -14.24 -3.03 13.39
C ALA A 249 -15.56 -3.53 12.77
N CYS A 250 -16.19 -4.54 13.37
CA CYS A 250 -17.48 -5.06 12.90
C CYS A 250 -18.63 -4.04 12.93
N TYR A 251 -18.52 -2.93 13.66
CA TYR A 251 -19.53 -1.86 13.67
C TYR A 251 -19.29 -0.76 12.62
N ILE A 252 -18.16 -0.79 11.90
CA ILE A 252 -17.71 0.33 11.07
C ILE A 252 -18.69 0.68 9.95
N ALA A 253 -19.26 -0.32 9.29
CA ALA A 253 -20.13 -0.11 8.13
C ALA A 253 -21.40 0.68 8.50
N ASP A 254 -22.03 0.34 9.63
CA ASP A 254 -23.24 1.04 10.08
C ASP A 254 -22.93 2.42 10.64
N LEU A 255 -21.81 2.56 11.35
CA LEU A 255 -21.38 3.87 11.86
C LEU A 255 -20.99 4.83 10.73
N GLN A 256 -20.41 4.33 9.63
CA GLN A 256 -20.18 5.12 8.42
C GLN A 256 -21.50 5.61 7.80
N CYS A 257 -22.56 4.79 7.78
CA CYS A 257 -23.88 5.22 7.34
C CYS A 257 -24.50 6.30 8.25
N CYS A 258 -24.17 6.29 9.54
CA CYS A 258 -24.63 7.29 10.50
C CYS A 258 -23.78 8.58 10.53
N LEU A 259 -22.62 8.62 9.86
CA LEU A 259 -21.64 9.72 10.02
C LEU A 259 -22.20 11.11 9.68
N LEU A 260 -23.07 11.22 8.68
CA LEU A 260 -23.72 12.49 8.33
C LEU A 260 -24.65 12.97 9.45
N ALA A 261 -25.54 12.10 9.93
CA ALA A 261 -26.45 12.41 11.03
C ALA A 261 -25.69 12.76 12.32
N LEU A 262 -24.56 12.09 12.58
CA LEU A 262 -23.68 12.42 13.70
C LEU A 262 -23.10 13.83 13.59
N ASN A 263 -22.62 14.22 12.41
CA ASN A 263 -22.13 15.59 12.18
C ASN A 263 -23.28 16.62 12.27
N ASP A 264 -24.48 16.28 11.81
CA ASP A 264 -25.66 17.15 11.95
C ASP A 264 -25.98 17.42 13.42
N VAL A 265 -25.78 16.46 14.32
CA VAL A 265 -26.09 16.61 15.74
C VAL A 265 -25.10 17.51 16.49
N VAL A 266 -23.83 17.55 16.07
CA VAL A 266 -22.83 18.44 16.68
C VAL A 266 -22.79 19.83 16.04
N HIS A 267 -23.36 19.99 14.84
CA HIS A 267 -23.44 21.24 14.09
C HIS A 267 -22.07 21.94 13.98
N ASP A 268 -22.05 23.27 13.99
CA ASP A 268 -20.85 24.10 13.85
C ASP A 268 -19.93 24.08 15.09
N ASN A 269 -20.24 23.29 16.13
CA ASN A 269 -19.42 23.24 17.35
C ASN A 269 -18.25 22.28 17.23
N ALA A 270 -18.40 21.22 16.41
CA ALA A 270 -17.41 20.16 16.31
C ALA A 270 -17.58 19.36 15.01
N GLU A 271 -16.58 18.54 14.73
CA GLU A 271 -16.61 17.59 13.62
C GLU A 271 -16.44 16.16 14.15
N ILE A 272 -17.19 15.24 13.57
CA ILE A 272 -17.04 13.80 13.82
C ILE A 272 -16.40 13.15 12.61
N ILE A 273 -15.32 12.42 12.85
CA ILE A 273 -14.63 11.65 11.83
C ILE A 273 -14.53 10.18 12.25
N ILE A 274 -14.59 9.30 11.25
CA ILE A 274 -14.24 7.88 11.38
C ILE A 274 -12.86 7.72 10.76
N ASP A 275 -11.88 7.33 11.59
CA ASP A 275 -10.59 6.81 11.15
C ASP A 275 -10.76 5.29 11.05
N ASP A 276 -10.90 4.80 9.82
CA ASP A 276 -11.24 3.42 9.49
C ASP A 276 -10.04 2.46 9.50
N GLU A 277 -8.88 2.96 9.88
CA GLU A 277 -7.71 2.16 10.15
C GLU A 277 -7.89 1.33 11.44
N ILE A 278 -7.63 0.02 11.32
CA ILE A 278 -7.83 -0.93 12.41
C ILE A 278 -6.55 -1.06 13.25
N ASN A 279 -6.67 -0.84 14.55
CA ASN A 279 -5.58 -0.98 15.50
C ASN A 279 -5.24 -2.48 15.79
N HIS A 280 -4.26 -2.71 16.66
CA HIS A 280 -3.82 -4.05 17.07
C HIS A 280 -4.85 -4.84 17.91
N LEU A 281 -5.96 -4.21 18.33
CA LEU A 281 -7.08 -4.83 19.05
C LEU A 281 -8.29 -5.11 18.15
N GLY A 282 -8.19 -4.87 16.84
CA GLY A 282 -9.33 -5.04 15.93
C GLY A 282 -10.37 -3.92 16.05
N GLN A 283 -9.97 -2.72 16.49
CA GLN A 283 -10.85 -1.57 16.67
C GLN A 283 -10.46 -0.42 15.74
N PHE A 284 -11.46 0.37 15.35
CA PHE A 284 -11.29 1.64 14.63
C PHE A 284 -11.65 2.81 15.56
N ALA A 285 -11.30 4.04 15.16
CA ALA A 285 -11.54 5.22 15.97
C ALA A 285 -12.73 6.05 15.44
N LEU A 286 -13.73 6.24 16.29
CA LEU A 286 -14.73 7.31 16.15
C LEU A 286 -14.23 8.53 16.94
N ARG A 287 -14.01 9.65 16.25
CA ARG A 287 -13.36 10.82 16.85
C ARG A 287 -14.26 12.05 16.78
N LEU A 288 -14.36 12.75 17.90
CA LEU A 288 -14.99 14.06 18.03
C LEU A 288 -13.91 15.14 18.21
N ILE A 289 -13.96 16.17 17.36
CA ILE A 289 -12.96 17.24 17.29
C ILE A 289 -13.70 18.58 17.45
N PRO A 290 -13.63 19.24 18.61
CA PRO A 290 -14.25 20.56 18.81
C PRO A 290 -13.59 21.64 17.95
N HIS A 291 -14.37 22.55 17.39
CA HIS A 291 -13.86 23.72 16.67
C HIS A 291 -13.39 24.82 17.61
N ASP A 292 -14.12 25.05 18.71
CA ASP A 292 -13.80 26.04 19.74
C ASP A 292 -13.85 25.42 21.14
N PRO A 293 -12.78 24.70 21.56
CA PRO A 293 -12.76 23.99 22.82
C PRO A 293 -12.76 24.91 24.05
N ILE A 294 -12.54 26.22 23.89
CA ILE A 294 -12.53 27.20 24.99
C ILE A 294 -13.95 27.66 25.31
N HIS A 295 -14.78 27.82 24.29
CA HIS A 295 -16.11 28.43 24.43
C HIS A 295 -17.27 27.43 24.34
N CYS A 296 -17.05 26.18 23.95
CA CYS A 296 -18.08 25.14 23.93
C CYS A 296 -18.08 24.25 25.19
N SER A 297 -19.25 23.71 25.55
CA SER A 297 -19.35 22.70 26.62
C SER A 297 -18.94 21.32 26.08
N LEU A 298 -17.69 20.92 26.36
CA LEU A 298 -17.12 19.65 25.90
C LEU A 298 -17.91 18.44 26.44
N ASP A 299 -18.38 18.49 27.68
CA ASP A 299 -19.19 17.42 28.27
C ASP A 299 -20.56 17.31 27.59
N ALA A 300 -21.22 18.44 27.32
CA ALA A 300 -22.48 18.43 26.58
C ALA A 300 -22.29 17.88 25.15
N LEU A 301 -21.19 18.25 24.46
CA LEU A 301 -20.89 17.72 23.12
C LEU A 301 -20.70 16.20 23.15
N LYS A 302 -19.85 15.68 24.05
CA LYS A 302 -19.66 14.23 24.21
C LYS A 302 -20.99 13.52 24.48
N GLN A 303 -21.79 14.05 25.41
CA GLN A 303 -23.07 13.46 25.78
C GLN A 303 -24.04 13.45 24.60
N THR A 304 -24.09 14.53 23.81
CA THR A 304 -24.95 14.63 22.62
C THR A 304 -24.61 13.55 21.61
N VAL A 305 -23.32 13.27 21.39
CA VAL A 305 -22.87 12.18 20.49
C VAL A 305 -23.30 10.81 21.03
N VAL A 306 -23.07 10.55 22.32
CA VAL A 306 -23.43 9.27 22.95
C VAL A 306 -24.94 9.07 22.93
N ASP A 307 -25.74 10.08 23.28
CA ASP A 307 -27.20 10.02 23.29
C ASP A 307 -27.76 9.72 21.89
N HIS A 308 -27.21 10.36 20.86
CA HIS A 308 -27.61 10.07 19.49
C HIS A 308 -27.30 8.62 19.11
N LEU A 309 -26.08 8.14 19.37
CA LEU A 309 -25.69 6.76 19.08
C LEU A 309 -26.54 5.73 19.83
N LEU A 310 -26.88 6.00 21.10
CA LEU A 310 -27.76 5.14 21.89
C LEU A 310 -29.21 5.17 21.37
N SER A 311 -29.68 6.33 20.87
CA SER A 311 -31.02 6.45 20.28
C SER A 311 -31.19 5.61 19.00
N VAL A 312 -30.10 5.42 18.24
CA VAL A 312 -30.06 4.62 17.01
C VAL A 312 -29.37 3.27 17.19
N GLU A 313 -29.04 2.84 18.42
CA GLU A 313 -28.26 1.62 18.67
C GLU A 313 -28.91 0.38 18.03
N ARG A 314 -30.26 0.33 18.00
CA ARG A 314 -31.01 -0.79 17.40
C ARG A 314 -30.80 -0.93 15.88
N THR A 315 -30.37 0.13 15.19
CA THR A 315 -30.08 0.09 13.75
C THR A 315 -28.61 -0.22 13.45
N ILE A 316 -27.74 -0.18 14.46
CA ILE A 316 -26.30 -0.45 14.32
C ILE A 316 -26.03 -1.90 14.73
N GLN A 317 -25.53 -2.70 13.80
CA GLN A 317 -25.28 -4.13 14.03
C GLN A 317 -23.81 -4.47 13.77
N ALA A 318 -23.28 -5.40 14.57
CA ALA A 318 -21.99 -6.02 14.28
C ALA A 318 -22.11 -6.86 13.00
N LYS A 319 -21.31 -6.51 11.98
CA LYS A 319 -21.29 -7.16 10.67
C LYS A 319 -19.92 -7.76 10.38
N ALA A 320 -19.90 -8.81 9.56
CA ALA A 320 -18.64 -9.31 9.02
C ALA A 320 -17.95 -8.21 8.21
N LEU A 321 -16.65 -8.04 8.45
CA LEU A 321 -15.85 -7.06 7.72
C LEU A 321 -15.82 -7.45 6.24
N LYS A 322 -16.18 -6.48 5.40
CA LYS A 322 -15.94 -6.53 3.95
C LYS A 322 -14.78 -5.59 3.66
N PHE A 323 -13.72 -6.14 3.08
CA PHE A 323 -12.65 -5.34 2.53
C PHE A 323 -13.05 -4.91 1.12
N VAL A 324 -13.03 -3.61 0.85
CA VAL A 324 -13.33 -3.05 -0.47
C VAL A 324 -12.27 -2.03 -0.83
N ASP A 325 -11.49 -2.32 -1.87
CA ASP A 325 -10.59 -1.36 -2.50
C ASP A 325 -10.69 -1.50 -4.02
N SER A 326 -11.25 -0.47 -4.67
CA SER A 326 -11.42 -0.41 -6.13
C SER A 326 -10.10 -0.54 -6.92
N LYS A 327 -8.94 -0.36 -6.27
CA LYS A 327 -7.62 -0.50 -6.90
C LYS A 327 -7.12 -1.94 -6.89
N LEU A 328 -7.70 -2.82 -6.08
CA LEU A 328 -7.26 -4.21 -5.94
C LEU A 328 -8.17 -5.16 -6.74
N PRO A 329 -7.61 -6.22 -7.35
CA PRO A 329 -8.42 -7.29 -7.98
C PRO A 329 -9.38 -7.95 -6.97
N SER A 330 -10.60 -8.36 -7.37
CA SER A 330 -11.56 -8.98 -6.44
C SER A 330 -11.00 -10.21 -5.73
N VAL A 331 -10.24 -11.05 -6.43
CA VAL A 331 -9.62 -12.24 -5.84
C VAL A 331 -8.63 -11.90 -4.72
N VAL A 332 -7.97 -10.74 -4.81
CA VAL A 332 -7.08 -10.23 -3.76
C VAL A 332 -7.91 -9.71 -2.59
N GLN A 333 -8.99 -8.96 -2.86
CA GLN A 333 -9.92 -8.49 -1.84
C GLN A 333 -10.56 -9.65 -1.06
N ASP A 334 -10.95 -10.72 -1.76
CA ASP A 334 -11.48 -11.95 -1.16
C ASP A 334 -10.45 -12.66 -0.28
N ALA A 335 -9.19 -12.73 -0.71
CA ALA A 335 -8.11 -13.30 0.08
C ALA A 335 -7.84 -12.47 1.36
N ILE A 336 -7.81 -11.14 1.25
CA ILE A 336 -7.69 -10.23 2.40
C ILE A 336 -8.88 -10.43 3.36
N CYS A 337 -10.11 -10.47 2.86
CA CYS A 337 -11.30 -10.74 3.67
C CYS A 337 -11.17 -12.08 4.41
N GLN A 338 -10.75 -13.15 3.73
CA GLN A 338 -10.57 -14.47 4.35
C GLN A 338 -9.48 -14.45 5.43
N TYR A 339 -8.36 -13.77 5.17
CA TYR A 339 -7.27 -13.62 6.13
C TYR A 339 -7.73 -12.89 7.39
N THR A 340 -8.34 -11.71 7.23
CA THR A 340 -8.81 -10.87 8.33
C THR A 340 -9.88 -11.55 9.16
N ASN A 341 -10.92 -12.12 8.52
CA ASN A 341 -12.00 -12.81 9.25
C ASN A 341 -11.50 -14.00 10.07
N ARG A 342 -10.46 -14.73 9.62
CA ARG A 342 -9.86 -15.84 10.38
C ARG A 342 -9.07 -15.36 11.59
N LYS A 343 -8.44 -14.19 11.49
CA LYS A 343 -7.76 -13.55 12.63
C LYS A 343 -8.79 -13.04 13.64
N ASP A 344 -9.88 -12.44 13.15
CA ASP A 344 -10.96 -11.89 13.98
C ASP A 344 -11.81 -12.94 14.70
N GLN A 345 -12.01 -14.13 14.11
CA GLN A 345 -12.67 -15.24 14.82
C GLN A 345 -12.00 -15.61 16.15
N LYS A 346 -10.73 -15.26 16.35
CA LYS A 346 -10.02 -15.46 17.62
C LYS A 346 -10.37 -14.41 18.69
N LEU A 347 -10.92 -13.25 18.30
CA LEU A 347 -11.25 -12.14 19.20
C LEU A 347 -12.63 -12.29 19.89
N GLY A 348 -13.42 -13.31 19.53
CA GLY A 348 -14.72 -13.60 20.15
C GLY A 348 -15.87 -12.70 19.66
N HIS A 349 -17.05 -12.84 20.28
CA HIS A 349 -18.19 -11.97 19.97
C HIS A 349 -18.02 -10.60 20.63
N PRO A 350 -18.23 -9.48 19.89
CA PRO A 350 -18.11 -8.15 20.46
C PRO A 350 -19.20 -7.89 21.50
N SER A 351 -18.89 -7.07 22.50
CA SER A 351 -19.89 -6.54 23.42
C SER A 351 -20.89 -5.64 22.67
N PRO A 352 -22.07 -5.34 23.26
CA PRO A 352 -22.98 -4.34 22.72
C PRO A 352 -22.30 -2.98 22.52
N LEU A 353 -22.72 -2.21 21.51
CA LEU A 353 -22.10 -0.93 21.13
C LEU A 353 -21.96 0.02 22.34
N LYS A 354 -23.02 0.16 23.16
CA LYS A 354 -23.01 0.99 24.37
C LYS A 354 -21.81 0.75 25.32
N THR A 355 -21.24 -0.46 25.33
CA THR A 355 -20.09 -0.79 26.17
C THR A 355 -18.83 -0.02 25.76
N TYR A 356 -18.73 0.36 24.48
CA TYR A 356 -17.60 1.10 23.93
C TYR A 356 -17.79 2.63 23.96
N LEU A 357 -18.98 3.11 24.38
CA LEU A 357 -19.35 4.54 24.37
C LEU A 357 -19.21 5.24 25.75
N LEU A 358 -18.79 4.51 26.79
CA LEU A 358 -18.81 5.01 28.18
C LEU A 358 -17.97 6.28 28.38
N GLU A 359 -16.67 6.22 28.13
CA GLU A 359 -15.77 7.37 28.26
C GLU A 359 -14.78 7.37 27.09
N PRO A 360 -14.66 8.48 26.34
CA PRO A 360 -13.70 8.58 25.26
C PRO A 360 -12.27 8.71 25.81
N HIS A 361 -11.31 8.13 25.09
CA HIS A 361 -9.90 8.47 25.26
C HIS A 361 -9.66 9.92 24.81
N ILE A 362 -8.94 10.70 25.61
CA ILE A 362 -8.61 12.09 25.30
C ILE A 362 -7.17 12.14 24.81
N SER A 363 -7.00 12.59 23.58
CA SER A 363 -5.70 12.90 22.97
C SER A 363 -5.73 14.32 22.39
N THR A 364 -4.73 14.67 21.60
CA THR A 364 -4.66 15.99 20.95
C THR A 364 -4.31 15.89 19.48
N CYS A 365 -4.54 16.96 18.74
CA CYS A 365 -4.03 17.12 17.39
C CYS A 365 -2.60 17.66 17.43
N ALA A 366 -1.60 16.88 17.01
CA ALA A 366 -0.21 17.30 17.00
C ALA A 366 0.07 18.31 15.87
N ARG A 367 0.90 19.33 16.13
CA ARG A 367 1.53 20.09 15.05
C ARG A 367 2.77 19.34 14.60
N PHE A 368 2.88 19.07 13.31
CA PHE A 368 4.08 18.49 12.70
C PHE A 368 4.36 19.17 11.37
N GLU A 369 5.63 19.31 11.03
CA GLU A 369 6.08 19.83 9.75
C GLU A 369 6.57 18.68 8.90
N SER A 370 6.24 18.71 7.60
CA SER A 370 6.85 17.79 6.64
C SER A 370 8.35 18.01 6.63
N ALA A 371 9.11 16.92 6.67
CA ALA A 371 10.56 16.99 6.62
C ALA A 371 11.04 17.42 5.22
N ASN A 372 12.32 17.78 5.13
CA ASN A 372 13.00 17.96 3.84
C ASN A 372 13.56 16.63 3.35
N ALA A 373 13.54 16.43 2.03
CA ALA A 373 14.14 15.26 1.39
C ALA A 373 15.66 15.25 1.66
N ILE A 374 16.19 14.05 1.92
CA ILE A 374 17.64 13.84 2.07
C ILE A 374 18.13 13.08 0.84
N TYR A 375 18.91 13.75 0.01
CA TYR A 375 19.42 13.17 -1.23
C TYR A 375 20.79 12.54 -1.04
N PHE A 376 20.93 11.32 -1.53
CA PHE A 376 22.19 10.58 -1.52
C PHE A 376 22.61 10.24 -2.95
N LYS A 377 23.91 10.01 -3.14
CA LYS A 377 24.42 9.43 -4.40
C LYS A 377 24.28 7.91 -4.32
N PRO A 378 23.37 7.30 -5.08
CA PRO A 378 23.15 5.86 -5.04
C PRO A 378 24.26 5.12 -5.79
N HIS A 379 24.46 3.85 -5.41
CA HIS A 379 25.29 2.92 -6.19
C HIS A 379 24.50 2.37 -7.39
N ILE A 380 25.19 2.26 -8.53
CA ILE A 380 24.62 1.72 -9.77
C ILE A 380 24.87 0.21 -9.81
N TYR A 381 23.83 -0.58 -9.58
CA TYR A 381 23.85 -2.03 -9.82
C TYR A 381 23.15 -2.34 -11.15
N CYS A 382 23.89 -2.94 -12.08
CA CYS A 382 23.40 -3.30 -13.41
C CYS A 382 23.29 -4.81 -13.55
N HIS A 383 22.29 -5.42 -12.90
CA HIS A 383 21.94 -6.80 -13.18
C HIS A 383 20.87 -6.89 -14.29
N PRO A 384 20.96 -7.84 -15.22
CA PRO A 384 19.90 -8.05 -16.21
C PRO A 384 18.64 -8.63 -15.54
N SER A 385 17.46 -8.29 -16.06
CA SER A 385 16.20 -8.87 -15.58
C SER A 385 16.08 -10.35 -15.97
N VAL A 386 15.82 -11.18 -14.97
CA VAL A 386 15.48 -12.61 -15.05
C VAL A 386 14.14 -12.80 -15.72
N PHE A 387 13.11 -12.00 -15.39
CA PHE A 387 11.81 -12.06 -16.09
C PHE A 387 11.99 -11.87 -17.60
N ALA A 388 12.71 -10.81 -18.00
CA ALA A 388 12.95 -10.53 -19.40
C ALA A 388 13.85 -11.55 -20.11
N LYS A 389 14.71 -12.26 -19.37
CA LYS A 389 15.53 -13.35 -19.91
C LYS A 389 14.72 -14.62 -20.09
N LYS A 390 13.91 -14.99 -19.09
CA LYS A 390 13.16 -16.25 -19.04
C LYS A 390 11.93 -16.26 -19.95
N HIS A 391 11.30 -15.09 -20.12
CA HIS A 391 10.05 -14.92 -20.88
C HIS A 391 10.23 -13.95 -22.04
N ALA A 392 11.37 -14.07 -22.74
CA ALA A 392 11.75 -13.14 -23.81
C ALA A 392 10.76 -13.13 -24.98
N ASP A 393 10.09 -14.25 -25.23
CA ASP A 393 9.05 -14.47 -26.22
C ASP A 393 7.72 -13.78 -25.88
N LEU A 394 7.48 -13.48 -24.60
CA LEU A 394 6.26 -12.83 -24.12
C LEU A 394 6.39 -11.30 -23.99
N LEU A 395 7.59 -10.74 -24.17
CA LEU A 395 7.81 -9.30 -24.04
C LEU A 395 7.11 -8.52 -25.17
N SER A 396 6.22 -7.60 -24.81
CA SER A 396 5.55 -6.75 -25.79
C SER A 396 5.08 -5.43 -25.19
N VAL A 397 5.06 -4.39 -26.03
CA VAL A 397 4.49 -3.07 -25.72
C VAL A 397 2.96 -3.07 -25.73
N SER A 398 2.33 -4.15 -26.20
CA SER A 398 0.87 -4.34 -26.09
C SER A 398 0.42 -4.60 -24.65
N HIS A 399 1.33 -4.99 -23.77
CA HIS A 399 1.05 -5.25 -22.36
C HIS A 399 1.14 -4.00 -21.47
N PHE A 400 1.40 -2.81 -22.05
CA PHE A 400 1.52 -1.59 -21.26
C PHE A 400 0.24 -1.36 -20.44
N PRO A 401 0.36 -1.12 -19.12
CA PRO A 401 -0.79 -0.90 -18.28
C PRO A 401 -1.48 0.43 -18.63
N PRO A 402 -2.72 0.67 -18.14
CA PRO A 402 -3.32 1.99 -18.22
C PRO A 402 -2.45 3.04 -17.50
N LEU A 403 -2.37 4.24 -18.07
CA LEU A 403 -1.67 5.35 -17.42
C LEU A 403 -2.31 5.66 -16.05
N PRO A 404 -1.51 5.84 -14.98
CA PRO A 404 -2.03 6.19 -13.65
C PRO A 404 -2.96 7.40 -13.70
N ARG A 405 -4.08 7.34 -12.98
CA ARG A 405 -5.12 8.39 -13.00
C ARG A 405 -4.56 9.78 -12.68
N LEU A 406 -3.62 9.86 -11.75
CA LEU A 406 -2.90 11.08 -11.37
C LEU A 406 -2.24 11.79 -12.56
N LEU A 407 -1.81 11.05 -13.58
CA LEU A 407 -1.02 11.54 -14.70
C LEU A 407 -1.84 11.80 -15.97
N ARG A 408 -3.10 11.34 -16.01
CA ARG A 408 -3.98 11.52 -17.18
C ARG A 408 -4.23 13.00 -17.51
N PRO A 409 -4.51 13.90 -16.54
CA PRO A 409 -4.63 15.33 -16.84
C PRO A 409 -3.37 15.91 -17.48
N ILE A 410 -2.19 15.43 -17.08
CA ILE A 410 -0.91 15.87 -17.65
C ILE A 410 -0.74 15.34 -19.08
N ALA A 411 -1.12 14.09 -19.32
CA ALA A 411 -1.13 13.50 -20.65
C ALA A 411 -2.15 14.17 -21.59
N ASP A 412 -3.28 14.65 -21.08
CA ASP A 412 -4.29 15.37 -21.87
C ASP A 412 -3.81 16.77 -22.30
N MET A 413 -2.84 17.35 -21.58
CA MET A 413 -2.15 18.59 -21.99
C MET A 413 -1.10 18.35 -23.10
N SER A 414 -0.63 17.11 -23.26
CA SER A 414 0.32 16.76 -24.33
C SER A 414 -0.34 16.84 -25.69
N ASN A 415 0.33 17.53 -26.62
CA ASN A 415 -0.11 17.70 -27.99
C ASN A 415 0.97 17.18 -28.97
N SER A 416 0.70 17.20 -30.28
CA SER A 416 1.64 16.67 -31.28
C SER A 416 2.98 17.42 -31.35
N VAL A 417 3.05 18.64 -30.82
CA VAL A 417 4.26 19.48 -30.75
C VAL A 417 5.01 19.21 -29.46
N ASP A 418 4.32 19.24 -28.32
CA ASP A 418 4.89 19.03 -26.99
C ASP A 418 4.72 17.58 -26.52
N LYS A 419 5.73 16.77 -26.88
CA LYS A 419 5.77 15.34 -26.50
C LYS A 419 6.06 15.14 -25.01
N PHE A 420 6.73 16.10 -24.38
CA PHE A 420 7.03 16.08 -22.96
C PHE A 420 6.23 17.16 -22.22
N VAL A 421 5.56 16.78 -21.14
CA VAL A 421 4.85 17.72 -20.26
C VAL A 421 5.20 17.38 -18.83
N ALA A 422 5.59 18.40 -18.06
CA ALA A 422 5.87 18.29 -16.63
C ALA A 422 5.07 19.34 -15.83
N ASN A 423 4.54 18.93 -14.68
CA ASN A 423 3.85 19.79 -13.74
C ASN A 423 3.98 19.25 -12.31
N ASP A 424 4.34 20.10 -11.35
CA ASP A 424 4.42 19.75 -9.91
C ASP A 424 5.19 18.46 -9.58
N GLY A 425 6.32 18.22 -10.25
CA GLY A 425 7.12 17.01 -10.05
C GLY A 425 6.53 15.76 -10.70
N HIS A 426 5.48 15.89 -11.51
CA HIS A 426 4.94 14.82 -12.35
C HIS A 426 5.28 15.10 -13.80
N TRP A 427 5.48 14.06 -14.60
CA TRP A 427 5.76 14.23 -16.03
C TRP A 427 5.31 13.03 -16.85
N VAL A 428 5.05 13.30 -18.12
CA VAL A 428 4.75 12.29 -19.15
C VAL A 428 5.54 12.62 -20.43
N TYR A 429 5.90 11.58 -21.17
CA TYR A 429 6.54 11.66 -22.47
C TYR A 429 5.79 10.77 -23.47
N GLU A 430 5.19 11.34 -24.51
CA GLU A 430 4.47 10.62 -25.55
C GLU A 430 5.42 9.87 -26.50
N ILE A 431 5.26 8.55 -26.58
CA ILE A 431 6.09 7.66 -27.41
C ILE A 431 5.49 7.60 -28.82
N THR A 432 6.08 8.35 -29.76
CA THR A 432 5.56 8.47 -31.14
C THR A 432 6.40 7.76 -32.21
N HIS A 433 7.74 7.83 -32.12
CA HIS A 433 8.63 7.33 -33.19
C HIS A 433 9.71 6.34 -32.71
N VAL A 434 9.58 5.81 -31.50
CA VAL A 434 10.54 4.82 -30.98
C VAL A 434 10.17 3.43 -31.51
N CYS A 435 11.10 2.76 -32.18
CA CYS A 435 10.92 1.38 -32.62
C CYS A 435 10.59 0.47 -31.44
N THR A 436 9.60 -0.43 -31.59
CA THR A 436 9.18 -1.39 -30.55
C THR A 436 10.36 -2.18 -29.99
N ASN A 437 11.28 -2.64 -30.83
CA ASN A 437 12.45 -3.40 -30.38
C ASN A 437 13.41 -2.56 -29.52
N THR A 438 13.61 -1.30 -29.90
CA THR A 438 14.41 -0.36 -29.10
C THR A 438 13.75 -0.11 -27.76
N LEU A 439 12.44 0.12 -27.73
CA LEU A 439 11.70 0.36 -26.49
C LEU A 439 11.75 -0.85 -25.55
N ILE A 440 11.53 -2.07 -26.06
CA ILE A 440 11.66 -3.30 -25.28
C ILE A 440 13.09 -3.44 -24.74
N LYS A 441 14.12 -3.16 -25.56
CA LYS A 441 15.52 -3.22 -25.10
C LYS A 441 15.80 -2.24 -23.97
N LEU A 442 15.31 -1.01 -24.08
CA LEU A 442 15.48 0.03 -23.06
C LEU A 442 14.75 -0.33 -21.77
N LEU A 443 13.50 -0.77 -21.85
CA LEU A 443 12.68 -1.15 -20.70
C LEU A 443 13.23 -2.36 -19.94
N ARG A 444 14.12 -3.16 -20.54
CA ARG A 444 14.83 -4.27 -19.84
C ARG A 444 16.10 -3.80 -19.11
N SER A 445 16.58 -2.60 -19.42
CA SER A 445 17.85 -2.07 -18.93
C SER A 445 17.70 -1.37 -17.60
N ALA A 446 18.70 -1.52 -16.72
CA ALA A 446 18.76 -0.78 -15.47
C ALA A 446 18.81 0.75 -15.69
N ALA A 447 19.42 1.20 -16.79
CA ALA A 447 19.57 2.61 -17.13
C ALA A 447 18.22 3.33 -17.30
N PHE A 448 17.22 2.67 -17.89
CA PHE A 448 15.88 3.26 -18.02
C PHE A 448 15.21 3.43 -16.64
N TRP A 449 15.36 2.46 -15.75
CA TRP A 449 14.72 2.48 -14.43
C TRP A 449 15.48 3.28 -13.38
N GLN A 450 16.68 3.78 -13.72
CA GLN A 450 17.56 4.51 -12.82
C GLN A 450 16.82 5.57 -12.00
N PRO A 451 15.99 6.47 -12.57
CA PRO A 451 15.30 7.50 -11.77
C PRO A 451 14.50 6.92 -10.60
N ARG A 452 13.82 5.80 -10.81
CA ARG A 452 13.02 5.13 -9.78
C ARG A 452 13.88 4.27 -8.86
N THR A 453 14.87 3.57 -9.40
CA THR A 453 15.74 2.72 -8.58
C THR A 453 16.75 3.49 -7.75
N GLN A 454 16.90 4.79 -8.01
CA GLN A 454 17.75 5.74 -7.32
C GLN A 454 17.01 6.74 -6.43
N GLY A 455 15.68 6.63 -6.34
CA GLY A 455 14.86 7.44 -5.43
C GLY A 455 14.70 8.89 -5.87
N GLU A 456 15.02 9.22 -7.13
CA GLU A 456 14.73 10.54 -7.71
C GLU A 456 13.23 10.72 -7.93
N CYS A 457 12.48 9.63 -8.12
CA CYS A 457 11.03 9.64 -8.22
C CYS A 457 10.36 8.54 -7.39
N TYR A 458 9.14 8.82 -6.93
CA TYR A 458 8.30 7.82 -6.24
C TYR A 458 7.88 6.69 -7.18
N ALA A 459 7.42 7.04 -8.38
CA ALA A 459 6.95 6.07 -9.36
C ALA A 459 7.42 6.48 -10.76
N MET A 460 7.77 5.47 -11.56
CA MET A 460 8.12 5.62 -12.97
C MET A 460 7.62 4.40 -13.72
N GLY A 461 7.24 4.57 -14.98
CA GLY A 461 6.77 3.46 -15.79
C GLY A 461 6.41 3.84 -17.20
N VAL A 462 5.69 2.92 -17.83
CA VAL A 462 5.04 3.12 -19.11
C VAL A 462 3.55 2.90 -18.98
N GLY A 463 2.76 3.54 -19.83
CA GLY A 463 1.33 3.32 -19.81
C GLY A 463 0.61 3.79 -21.06
N THR A 464 -0.67 3.44 -21.16
CA THR A 464 -1.55 3.81 -22.26
C THR A 464 -2.68 4.74 -21.79
N HIS A 465 -2.98 5.76 -22.59
CA HIS A 465 -4.11 6.66 -22.37
C HIS A 465 -4.55 7.24 -23.72
N ASN A 466 -5.86 7.27 -24.00
CA ASN A 466 -6.42 7.76 -25.27
C ASN A 466 -5.73 7.17 -26.53
N SER A 467 -5.47 5.85 -26.53
CA SER A 467 -4.74 5.11 -27.59
C SER A 467 -3.29 5.54 -27.84
N LYS A 468 -2.74 6.43 -27.01
CA LYS A 468 -1.33 6.83 -27.01
C LYS A 468 -0.54 6.05 -25.96
N ARG A 469 0.78 5.99 -26.15
CA ARG A 469 1.73 5.36 -25.23
C ARG A 469 2.61 6.41 -24.60
N TYR A 470 2.88 6.26 -23.31
CA TYR A 470 3.66 7.21 -22.53
C TYR A 470 4.75 6.52 -21.74
N VAL A 471 5.89 7.19 -21.56
CA VAL A 471 6.72 7.03 -20.37
C VAL A 471 6.29 8.07 -19.36
N TYR A 472 6.32 7.75 -18.07
CA TYR A 472 5.95 8.69 -17.03
C TYR A 472 6.84 8.61 -15.81
N GLY A 473 6.82 9.69 -15.03
CA GLY A 473 7.33 9.74 -13.66
C GLY A 473 6.41 10.57 -12.75
N ALA A 474 6.38 10.23 -11.48
CA ALA A 474 5.58 10.90 -10.46
C ALA A 474 6.41 11.20 -9.21
N GLN A 475 6.19 12.39 -8.63
CA GLN A 475 6.99 12.93 -7.53
C GLN A 475 8.48 12.82 -7.82
N ASP A 476 8.87 13.32 -8.99
CA ASP A 476 10.22 13.35 -9.52
C ASP A 476 10.86 14.72 -9.25
N VAL A 477 11.92 14.69 -8.48
CA VAL A 477 12.68 15.87 -8.02
C VAL A 477 13.47 16.52 -9.16
N SER A 478 13.66 15.80 -10.26
CA SER A 478 14.36 16.21 -11.47
C SER A 478 13.44 16.27 -12.71
N SER A 479 12.12 16.38 -12.50
CA SER A 479 11.10 16.32 -13.56
C SER A 479 11.43 17.17 -14.80
N TYR A 480 11.81 18.43 -14.64
CA TYR A 480 12.12 19.33 -15.78
C TYR A 480 13.39 18.95 -16.57
N ALA A 481 14.26 18.08 -16.04
CA ALA A 481 15.44 17.59 -16.75
C ALA A 481 15.18 16.29 -17.54
N ARG A 482 13.99 15.69 -17.41
CA ARG A 482 13.69 14.36 -17.95
C ARG A 482 13.52 14.31 -19.45
N GLU A 483 13.10 15.41 -20.07
CA GLU A 483 13.02 15.50 -21.53
C GLU A 483 14.38 15.23 -22.18
N ILE A 484 15.41 15.95 -21.75
CA ILE A 484 16.78 15.81 -22.28
C ILE A 484 17.32 14.40 -22.00
N TRP A 485 17.03 13.84 -20.83
CA TRP A 485 17.45 12.49 -20.47
C TRP A 485 16.79 11.42 -21.36
N LEU A 486 15.47 11.50 -21.57
CA LEU A 486 14.73 10.59 -22.46
C LEU A 486 15.19 10.71 -23.91
N ASP A 487 15.39 11.93 -24.40
CA ASP A 487 15.86 12.17 -25.75
C ASP A 487 17.25 11.56 -26.01
N ARG A 488 18.14 11.57 -25.02
CA ARG A 488 19.44 10.87 -25.12
C ARG A 488 19.23 9.36 -25.13
N LEU A 489 18.37 8.85 -24.25
CA LEU A 489 18.13 7.44 -24.06
C LEU A 489 17.40 6.78 -25.24
N PHE A 490 16.56 7.52 -25.98
CA PHE A 490 15.91 7.04 -27.20
C PHE A 490 16.77 7.17 -28.46
N LYS A 491 17.87 7.95 -28.42
CA LYS A 491 18.84 8.08 -29.52
C LYS A 491 19.95 7.02 -29.49
N THR A 492 20.16 6.36 -28.35
CA THR A 492 21.08 5.21 -28.16
C THR A 492 20.41 3.88 -28.50
#